data_AF-A0A2U3JYN0-F1
#
_entry.id   AF-A0A2U3JYN0-F1
#
_cell.length_a   1.000
_cell.length_b   1.000
_cell.length_c   1.000
_cell.angle_alpha   90.00
_cell.angle_beta   90.00
_cell.angle_gamma   90.00
#
_symmetry.space_group_name_H-M   'P 1'
#
loop_
_entity.id
_entity.type
_entity.pdbx_description
1 polymer ?
#
loop_
_entity_poly.entity_id
_entity_poly.type
_entity_poly.pdbx_seq_one_letter_code
_entity_poly.pdbx_strand_id
1 'polypeptide(L)'
;MAYGTGWNTAAVIGTGMMGPGIALTLALGGMRATILSRTDDGAARGVDKAMRQAQILAENGLVTADWAARAAARIVGSTAFDQAITAADLVVESAPEDLAFKQDLFARMDGLAGPRTVLASNTSGLSITAIAAGCRLSERVLTTHFWNPPHLIPLVEIVKGEKTSDGAASAVRQLLIACGKTPVIVKKDRPGQLGNRLQMALVREAANIVAEGIADVEDVDSVVKNGLGLRMPAYGILEHMDVAGLDLAISVLEYVVRDLYNEPRAPEYLREMVRRGDLGAKTGRGFYDWSSKSADEVRARRDAFLVEVLRWRKR
;
A
#
# COMPACT_ATOMS: atom_id res chain seq x y z
N MET A 1 10.41 -25.35 -7.11
CA MET A 1 9.19 -25.70 -7.87
C MET A 1 8.55 -24.41 -8.35
N ALA A 2 8.21 -24.32 -9.64
CA ALA A 2 7.67 -23.09 -10.23
C ALA A 2 6.22 -22.88 -9.82
N TYR A 3 5.94 -21.74 -9.18
CA TYR A 3 4.58 -21.23 -9.00
C TYR A 3 4.09 -20.76 -10.38
N GLY A 4 3.30 -21.58 -11.07
CA GLY A 4 2.81 -21.32 -12.43
C GLY A 4 1.61 -20.37 -12.49
N THR A 5 1.30 -19.87 -13.68
CA THR A 5 0.20 -18.94 -14.04
C THR A 5 -1.23 -19.47 -13.80
N GLY A 6 -1.38 -20.62 -13.14
CA GLY A 6 -2.66 -21.30 -12.89
C GLY A 6 -3.40 -20.88 -11.63
N TRP A 7 -3.00 -19.77 -10.99
CA TRP A 7 -3.72 -19.26 -9.82
C TRP A 7 -5.07 -18.67 -10.24
N ASN A 8 -6.13 -19.19 -9.64
CA ASN A 8 -7.50 -18.85 -10.00
C ASN A 8 -8.30 -18.30 -8.82
N THR A 9 -7.88 -18.56 -7.58
CA THR A 9 -8.65 -18.20 -6.39
C THR A 9 -7.81 -17.39 -5.40
N ALA A 10 -8.40 -16.31 -4.88
CA ALA A 10 -7.80 -15.50 -3.84
C ALA A 10 -8.74 -15.32 -2.66
N ALA A 11 -8.19 -15.29 -1.45
CA ALA A 11 -8.89 -14.86 -0.25
C ALA A 11 -8.31 -13.52 0.23
N VAL A 12 -9.16 -12.54 0.52
CA VAL A 12 -8.75 -11.24 1.04
C VAL A 12 -9.39 -11.04 2.40
N ILE A 13 -8.57 -10.99 3.45
CA ILE A 13 -9.06 -10.86 4.83
C ILE A 13 -9.17 -9.37 5.18
N GLY A 14 -10.39 -8.94 5.51
CA GLY A 14 -10.67 -7.58 5.95
C GLY A 14 -11.50 -6.79 4.95
N THR A 15 -12.49 -6.05 5.47
CA THR A 15 -13.48 -5.28 4.68
C THR A 15 -13.33 -3.76 4.87
N GLY A 16 -12.19 -3.35 5.43
CA GLY A 16 -11.85 -1.97 5.77
C GLY A 16 -11.50 -1.12 4.54
N MET A 17 -10.48 -0.28 4.69
CA MET A 17 -10.05 0.66 3.64
C MET A 17 -9.39 -0.05 2.45
N MET A 18 -8.61 -1.10 2.71
CA MET A 18 -7.74 -1.71 1.69
C MET A 18 -8.37 -2.95 1.03
N GLY A 19 -8.93 -3.86 1.83
CA GLY A 19 -9.40 -5.17 1.38
C GLY A 19 -10.28 -5.17 0.11
N PRO A 20 -11.37 -4.38 0.04
CA PRO A 20 -12.21 -4.32 -1.16
C PRO A 20 -11.47 -4.00 -2.45
N GLY A 21 -10.52 -3.04 -2.42
CA GLY A 21 -9.78 -2.66 -3.61
C GLY A 21 -8.63 -3.61 -3.94
N ILE A 22 -8.10 -4.33 -2.95
CA ILE A 22 -7.20 -5.47 -3.18
C ILE A 22 -7.97 -6.58 -3.89
N ALA A 23 -9.14 -6.97 -3.40
CA ALA A 23 -9.99 -7.99 -4.03
C ALA A 23 -10.37 -7.61 -5.46
N LEU A 24 -10.75 -6.35 -5.70
CA LEU A 24 -10.99 -5.82 -7.05
C LEU A 24 -9.77 -5.92 -7.95
N THR A 25 -8.58 -5.56 -7.45
CA THR A 25 -7.33 -5.65 -8.22
C THR A 25 -7.06 -7.08 -8.67
N LEU A 26 -7.20 -8.06 -7.77
CA LEU A 26 -7.01 -9.47 -8.09
C LEU A 26 -8.05 -9.97 -9.10
N ALA A 27 -9.31 -9.53 -8.95
CA ALA A 27 -10.39 -9.89 -9.86
C ALA A 27 -10.24 -9.29 -11.27
N LEU A 28 -9.68 -8.10 -11.39
CA LEU A 28 -9.30 -7.49 -12.69
C LEU A 28 -8.23 -8.33 -13.40
N GLY A 29 -7.32 -8.93 -12.64
CA GLY A 29 -6.35 -9.92 -13.13
C GLY A 29 -6.93 -11.32 -13.40
N GLY A 30 -8.25 -11.50 -13.27
CA GLY A 30 -8.95 -12.74 -13.61
C GLY A 30 -9.22 -13.70 -12.43
N MET A 31 -8.73 -13.39 -11.22
CA MET A 31 -8.94 -14.26 -10.06
C MET A 31 -10.37 -14.20 -9.53
N ARG A 32 -10.87 -15.32 -9.00
CA ARG A 32 -12.06 -15.36 -8.13
C ARG A 32 -11.65 -14.94 -6.72
N ALA A 33 -12.10 -13.78 -6.28
CA ALA A 33 -11.70 -13.20 -5.00
C ALA A 33 -12.81 -13.34 -3.95
N THR A 34 -12.48 -13.97 -2.82
CA THR A 34 -13.37 -14.05 -1.65
C THR A 34 -12.95 -13.01 -0.63
N ILE A 35 -13.81 -12.04 -0.35
CA ILE A 35 -13.62 -11.08 0.73
C ILE A 35 -14.11 -11.71 2.04
N LEU A 36 -13.19 -11.96 2.96
CA LEU A 36 -13.48 -12.54 4.27
C LEU A 36 -13.78 -11.46 5.30
N SER A 37 -14.88 -11.67 6.02
CA SER A 37 -15.27 -10.86 7.17
C SER A 37 -15.66 -11.72 8.37
N ARG A 38 -15.80 -11.08 9.53
CA ARG A 38 -16.32 -11.73 10.75
C ARG A 38 -17.84 -11.87 10.76
N THR A 39 -18.53 -11.08 9.94
CA THR A 39 -20.00 -11.06 9.86
C THR A 39 -20.43 -10.98 8.40
N ASP A 40 -21.61 -11.53 8.08
CA ASP A 40 -22.13 -11.52 6.71
C ASP A 40 -22.37 -10.07 6.23
N ASP A 41 -22.92 -9.20 7.08
CA ASP A 41 -23.03 -7.76 6.84
C ASP A 41 -21.68 -7.11 6.49
N GLY A 42 -20.63 -7.49 7.21
CA GLY A 42 -19.28 -7.00 6.97
C GLY A 42 -18.79 -7.42 5.60
N ALA A 43 -19.02 -8.68 5.22
CA ALA A 43 -18.65 -9.23 3.93
C ALA A 43 -19.43 -8.56 2.78
N ALA A 44 -20.75 -8.42 2.92
CA ALA A 44 -21.62 -7.74 1.95
C ALA A 44 -21.17 -6.30 1.70
N ARG A 45 -20.92 -5.51 2.76
CA ARG A 45 -20.37 -4.15 2.63
C ARG A 45 -19.00 -4.13 1.95
N GLY A 46 -18.19 -5.15 2.17
CA GLY A 46 -16.89 -5.30 1.49
C GLY A 46 -17.05 -5.47 -0.02
N VAL A 47 -17.99 -6.32 -0.45
CA VAL A 47 -18.34 -6.53 -1.85
C VAL A 47 -18.88 -5.23 -2.47
N ASP A 48 -19.84 -4.56 -1.81
CA ASP A 48 -20.42 -3.30 -2.31
C ASP A 48 -19.37 -2.23 -2.56
N LYS A 49 -18.39 -2.09 -1.64
CA LYS A 49 -17.27 -1.17 -1.82
C LYS A 49 -16.42 -1.53 -3.03
N ALA A 50 -16.14 -2.82 -3.25
CA ALA A 50 -15.39 -3.27 -4.42
C ALA A 50 -16.16 -3.00 -5.72
N MET A 51 -17.49 -3.18 -5.72
CA MET A 51 -18.34 -2.84 -6.88
C MET A 51 -18.29 -1.35 -7.21
N ARG A 52 -18.41 -0.48 -6.21
CA ARG A 52 -18.30 0.97 -6.39
C ARG A 52 -16.92 1.37 -6.93
N GLN A 53 -15.85 0.74 -6.44
CA GLN A 53 -14.51 0.97 -6.96
C GLN A 53 -14.36 0.51 -8.41
N ALA A 54 -14.99 -0.60 -8.80
CA ALA A 54 -15.02 -1.05 -10.20
C ALA A 54 -15.74 -0.05 -11.10
N GLN A 55 -16.85 0.52 -10.63
CA GLN A 55 -17.58 1.57 -11.32
C GLN A 55 -16.73 2.83 -11.50
N ILE A 56 -16.03 3.28 -10.46
CA ILE A 56 -15.10 4.43 -10.54
C ILE A 56 -14.06 4.20 -11.64
N LEU A 57 -13.46 3.00 -11.70
CA LEU A 57 -12.47 2.69 -12.75
C LEU A 57 -13.09 2.74 -14.16
N ALA A 58 -14.32 2.25 -14.33
CA ALA A 58 -15.02 2.24 -15.62
C ALA A 58 -15.44 3.64 -16.07
N GLU A 59 -16.06 4.43 -15.19
CA GLU A 59 -16.54 5.80 -15.47
C GLU A 59 -15.38 6.74 -15.84
N ASN A 60 -14.21 6.51 -15.25
CA ASN A 60 -13.00 7.28 -15.55
C ASN A 60 -12.21 6.72 -16.74
N GLY A 61 -12.72 5.71 -17.45
CA GLY A 61 -12.06 5.10 -18.61
C GLY A 61 -10.74 4.42 -18.27
N LEU A 62 -10.51 4.05 -17.01
CA LEU A 62 -9.34 3.30 -16.58
C LEU A 62 -9.49 1.81 -16.90
N VAL A 63 -10.70 1.31 -17.04
CA VAL A 63 -11.02 -0.01 -17.61
C VAL A 63 -12.29 0.10 -18.45
N THR A 64 -12.56 -0.88 -19.31
CA THR A 64 -13.86 -0.92 -20.01
C THR A 64 -14.97 -1.33 -19.04
N ALA A 65 -16.20 -0.86 -19.29
CA ALA A 65 -17.37 -1.22 -18.47
C ALA A 65 -17.58 -2.74 -18.40
N ASP A 66 -17.41 -3.42 -19.52
CA ASP A 66 -17.51 -4.88 -19.63
C ASP A 66 -16.40 -5.62 -18.83
N TRP A 67 -15.16 -5.11 -18.84
CA TRP A 67 -14.10 -5.70 -18.02
C TRP A 67 -14.34 -5.46 -16.52
N ALA A 68 -14.77 -4.26 -16.13
CA ALA A 68 -15.17 -3.98 -14.74
C ALA A 68 -16.29 -4.90 -14.27
N ALA A 69 -17.35 -5.08 -15.08
CA ALA A 69 -18.47 -5.97 -14.77
C ALA A 69 -18.03 -7.43 -14.59
N ARG A 70 -17.14 -7.94 -15.46
CA ARG A 70 -16.57 -9.28 -15.31
C ARG A 70 -15.71 -9.42 -14.05
N ALA A 71 -14.93 -8.41 -13.69
CA ALA A 71 -14.13 -8.43 -12.47
C ALA A 71 -15.03 -8.41 -11.23
N ALA A 72 -16.05 -7.54 -11.22
CA ALA A 72 -17.08 -7.48 -10.20
C ALA A 72 -17.75 -8.85 -9.96
N ALA A 73 -18.15 -9.55 -11.02
CA ALA A 73 -18.79 -10.87 -10.94
C ALA A 73 -17.89 -11.98 -10.36
N ARG A 74 -16.58 -11.76 -10.24
CA ARG A 74 -15.64 -12.70 -9.63
C ARG A 74 -15.45 -12.50 -8.12
N ILE A 75 -16.06 -11.46 -7.55
CA ILE A 75 -15.90 -11.10 -6.14
C ILE A 75 -17.11 -11.59 -5.36
N VAL A 76 -16.85 -12.33 -4.28
CA VAL A 76 -17.88 -12.80 -3.35
C VAL A 76 -17.48 -12.46 -1.92
N GLY A 77 -18.48 -12.27 -1.05
CA GLY A 77 -18.27 -12.12 0.39
C GLY A 77 -18.46 -13.45 1.11
N SER A 78 -17.71 -13.71 2.18
CA SER A 78 -17.89 -14.89 3.01
C SER A 78 -17.45 -14.66 4.45
N THR A 79 -18.03 -15.44 5.36
CA THR A 79 -17.59 -15.62 6.75
C THR A 79 -16.91 -16.98 6.98
N ALA A 80 -16.91 -17.87 5.99
CA ALA A 80 -16.33 -19.21 6.05
C ALA A 80 -14.80 -19.18 5.89
N PHE A 81 -14.10 -18.75 6.95
CA PHE A 81 -12.65 -18.58 6.96
C PHE A 81 -11.90 -19.82 6.48
N ASP A 82 -12.09 -20.97 7.14
CA ASP A 82 -11.29 -22.18 6.88
C ASP A 82 -11.45 -22.67 5.43
N GLN A 83 -12.68 -22.66 4.92
CA GLN A 83 -12.97 -23.05 3.54
C GLN A 83 -12.30 -22.13 2.53
N ALA A 84 -12.36 -20.81 2.75
CA ALA A 84 -11.77 -19.84 1.85
C ALA A 84 -10.23 -19.92 1.83
N ILE A 85 -9.59 -20.14 2.98
CA ILE A 85 -8.13 -20.31 3.06
C ILE A 85 -7.69 -21.62 2.40
N THR A 86 -8.42 -22.71 2.62
CA THR A 86 -8.11 -24.02 2.04
C THR A 86 -8.18 -24.00 0.50
N ALA A 87 -9.14 -23.25 -0.06
CA ALA A 87 -9.38 -23.18 -1.49
C ALA A 87 -8.55 -22.12 -2.23
N ALA A 88 -7.79 -21.25 -1.53
CA ALA A 88 -7.09 -20.12 -2.12
C ALA A 88 -5.70 -20.50 -2.65
N ASP A 89 -5.33 -19.95 -3.80
CA ASP A 89 -3.96 -19.94 -4.30
C ASP A 89 -3.14 -18.78 -3.70
N LEU A 90 -3.82 -17.68 -3.39
CA LEU A 90 -3.25 -16.50 -2.74
C LEU A 90 -4.16 -16.02 -1.61
N VAL A 91 -3.61 -15.80 -0.43
CA VAL A 91 -4.29 -15.10 0.66
C VAL A 91 -3.64 -13.74 0.86
N VAL A 92 -4.42 -12.67 0.91
CA VAL A 92 -3.95 -11.33 1.27
C VAL A 92 -4.65 -10.87 2.54
N GLU A 93 -3.87 -10.73 3.60
CA GLU A 93 -4.30 -10.31 4.92
C GLU A 93 -4.26 -8.78 5.04
N SER A 94 -5.39 -8.15 5.39
CA SER A 94 -5.52 -6.71 5.62
C SER A 94 -6.37 -6.42 6.87
N ALA A 95 -6.07 -7.13 7.96
CA ALA A 95 -6.63 -6.98 9.29
C ALA A 95 -5.80 -5.96 10.13
N PRO A 96 -6.15 -5.73 11.41
CA PRO A 96 -5.48 -4.72 12.25
C PRO A 96 -3.96 -4.81 12.30
N GLU A 97 -3.30 -3.67 12.44
CA GLU A 97 -1.83 -3.55 12.47
C GLU A 97 -1.26 -3.89 13.86
N ASP A 98 -1.50 -5.14 14.29
CA ASP A 98 -1.03 -5.70 15.56
C ASP A 98 -0.22 -6.98 15.29
N LEU A 99 1.01 -7.05 15.83
CA LEU A 99 1.94 -8.13 15.52
C LEU A 99 1.47 -9.48 16.09
N ALA A 100 1.00 -9.51 17.34
CA ALA A 100 0.57 -10.75 17.99
C ALA A 100 -0.65 -11.34 17.27
N PHE A 101 -1.64 -10.48 16.98
CA PHE A 101 -2.81 -10.86 16.19
C PHE A 101 -2.43 -11.43 14.82
N LYS A 102 -1.50 -10.79 14.09
CA LYS A 102 -1.06 -11.27 12.78
C LYS A 102 -0.29 -12.58 12.89
N GLN A 103 0.55 -12.77 13.91
CA GLN A 103 1.26 -14.03 14.13
C GLN A 103 0.28 -15.20 14.31
N ASP A 104 -0.72 -15.04 15.17
CA ASP A 104 -1.76 -16.05 15.40
C ASP A 104 -2.55 -16.35 14.12
N LEU A 105 -2.92 -15.30 13.38
CA LEU A 105 -3.65 -15.42 12.14
C LEU A 105 -2.82 -16.15 11.06
N PHE A 106 -1.55 -15.81 10.90
CA PHE A 106 -0.67 -16.43 9.90
C PHE A 106 -0.35 -17.88 10.25
N ALA A 107 -0.14 -18.22 11.53
CA ALA A 107 0.02 -19.61 11.96
C ALA A 107 -1.23 -20.45 11.65
N ARG A 108 -2.43 -19.91 11.90
CA ARG A 108 -3.69 -20.58 11.55
C ARG A 108 -3.84 -20.75 10.03
N MET A 109 -3.58 -19.70 9.25
CA MET A 109 -3.65 -19.77 7.79
C MET A 109 -2.66 -20.78 7.23
N ASP A 110 -1.44 -20.84 7.76
CA ASP A 110 -0.42 -21.79 7.33
C ASP A 110 -0.83 -23.26 7.56
N GLY A 111 -1.55 -23.54 8.65
CA GLY A 111 -2.09 -24.87 8.93
C GLY A 111 -3.24 -25.30 8.01
N LEU A 112 -3.97 -24.34 7.42
CA LEU A 112 -5.13 -24.59 6.55
C LEU A 112 -4.76 -24.57 5.06
N ALA A 113 -3.86 -23.66 4.68
CA ALA A 113 -3.54 -23.39 3.29
C ALA A 113 -2.65 -24.49 2.71
N GLY A 114 -2.93 -24.91 1.47
CA GLY A 114 -2.12 -25.90 0.77
C GLY A 114 -0.66 -25.47 0.62
N PRO A 115 0.29 -26.40 0.41
CA PRO A 115 1.74 -26.11 0.46
C PRO A 115 2.24 -25.15 -0.63
N ARG A 116 1.42 -24.87 -1.65
CA ARG A 116 1.73 -23.94 -2.74
C ARG A 116 1.00 -22.60 -2.65
N THR A 117 0.09 -22.44 -1.68
CA THR A 117 -0.65 -21.19 -1.46
C THR A 117 0.30 -20.15 -0.90
N VAL A 118 0.33 -18.95 -1.48
CA VAL A 118 1.09 -17.83 -0.91
C VAL A 118 0.25 -17.09 0.12
N LEU A 119 0.85 -16.78 1.27
CA LEU A 119 0.22 -16.02 2.34
C LEU A 119 0.89 -14.63 2.39
N ALA A 120 0.13 -13.60 2.05
CA ALA A 120 0.63 -12.24 1.97
C ALA A 120 0.01 -11.35 3.04
N SER A 121 0.80 -10.53 3.72
CA SER A 121 0.27 -9.44 4.57
C SER A 121 0.27 -8.12 3.80
N ASN A 122 -0.75 -7.29 4.00
CA ASN A 122 -0.80 -5.91 3.52
C ASN A 122 -0.25 -4.91 4.57
N THR A 123 0.52 -5.39 5.56
CA THR A 123 1.14 -4.50 6.57
C THR A 123 1.94 -3.37 5.93
N SER A 124 1.84 -2.17 6.51
CA SER A 124 2.57 -0.98 6.05
C SER A 124 3.96 -0.86 6.67
N GLY A 125 4.31 -1.69 7.66
CA GLY A 125 5.62 -1.56 8.31
C GLY A 125 6.02 -2.62 9.32
N LEU A 126 5.14 -3.55 9.70
CA LEU A 126 5.54 -4.69 10.53
C LEU A 126 6.48 -5.61 9.75
N SER A 127 7.43 -6.19 10.46
CA SER A 127 8.36 -7.16 9.88
C SER A 127 7.60 -8.41 9.46
N ILE A 128 7.67 -8.75 8.18
CA ILE A 128 7.08 -9.99 7.68
C ILE A 128 7.80 -11.22 8.20
N THR A 129 9.10 -11.10 8.49
CA THR A 129 9.88 -12.14 9.17
C THR A 129 9.30 -12.41 10.55
N ALA A 130 8.95 -11.35 11.29
CA ALA A 130 8.31 -11.49 12.60
C ALA A 130 6.88 -12.05 12.51
N ILE A 131 6.08 -11.61 11.53
CA ILE A 131 4.73 -12.15 11.28
C ILE A 131 4.79 -13.66 10.97
N ALA A 132 5.76 -14.07 10.14
CA ALA A 132 5.91 -15.45 9.70
C ALA A 132 6.59 -16.37 10.73
N ALA A 133 6.98 -15.86 11.91
CA ALA A 133 7.77 -16.61 12.88
C ALA A 133 7.09 -17.91 13.37
N GLY A 134 5.76 -17.93 13.43
CA GLY A 134 4.96 -19.10 13.82
C GLY A 134 4.55 -20.02 12.66
N CYS A 135 4.88 -19.69 11.41
CA CYS A 135 4.51 -20.49 10.24
C CYS A 135 5.47 -21.67 10.05
N ARG A 136 4.93 -22.85 9.72
CA ARG A 136 5.69 -24.04 9.32
C ARG A 136 6.33 -23.85 7.95
N LEU A 137 5.61 -23.27 6.99
CA LEU A 137 6.08 -23.04 5.61
C LEU A 137 6.30 -21.54 5.32
N SER A 138 7.20 -20.91 6.07
CA SER A 138 7.51 -19.47 5.96
C SER A 138 8.02 -19.02 4.59
N GLU A 139 8.49 -19.93 3.73
CA GLU A 139 9.04 -19.62 2.40
C GLU A 139 8.00 -19.15 1.37
N ARG A 140 6.71 -19.34 1.67
CA ARG A 140 5.57 -18.86 0.89
C ARG A 140 4.87 -17.64 1.55
N VAL A 141 5.44 -17.12 2.64
CA VAL A 141 4.91 -15.96 3.36
C VAL A 141 5.66 -14.70 2.92
N LEU A 142 4.96 -13.63 2.59
CA LEU A 142 5.53 -12.35 2.15
C LEU A 142 4.61 -11.16 2.49
N THR A 143 5.06 -9.95 2.24
CA THR A 143 4.18 -8.77 2.27
C THR A 143 3.82 -8.37 0.86
N THR A 144 2.54 -8.05 0.62
CA THR A 144 2.07 -7.28 -0.53
C THR A 144 1.52 -5.95 -0.04
N HIS A 145 2.38 -4.95 0.09
CA HIS A 145 1.99 -3.63 0.57
C HIS A 145 1.36 -2.84 -0.58
N PHE A 146 0.03 -2.83 -0.59
CA PHE A 146 -0.75 -1.96 -1.46
C PHE A 146 -0.84 -0.57 -0.85
N TRP A 147 -0.86 0.43 -1.74
CA TRP A 147 -0.94 1.84 -1.36
C TRP A 147 -2.39 2.35 -1.46
N ASN A 148 -2.79 3.19 -0.51
CA ASN A 148 -4.14 3.73 -0.47
C ASN A 148 -4.33 4.90 -1.48
N PRO A 149 -5.32 4.86 -2.39
CA PRO A 149 -6.33 3.80 -2.56
C PRO A 149 -5.86 2.67 -3.49
N PRO A 150 -6.04 1.40 -3.10
CA PRO A 150 -5.38 0.26 -3.76
C PRO A 150 -5.86 -0.01 -5.18
N HIS A 151 -7.04 0.50 -5.58
CA HIS A 151 -7.54 0.36 -6.95
C HIS A 151 -6.94 1.41 -7.90
N LEU A 152 -6.50 2.58 -7.41
CA LEU A 152 -5.88 3.63 -8.23
C LEU A 152 -4.35 3.60 -8.17
N ILE A 153 -3.74 3.42 -7.00
CA ILE A 153 -2.27 3.41 -6.92
C ILE A 153 -1.71 2.16 -7.62
N PRO A 154 -0.82 2.30 -8.62
CA PRO A 154 -0.26 1.14 -9.34
C PRO A 154 0.78 0.36 -8.53
N LEU A 155 1.51 1.04 -7.65
CA LEU A 155 2.62 0.45 -6.92
C LEU A 155 2.12 -0.58 -5.90
N VAL A 156 2.80 -1.73 -5.87
CA VAL A 156 2.68 -2.72 -4.79
C VAL A 156 4.09 -3.16 -4.41
N GLU A 157 4.44 -3.07 -3.13
CA GLU A 157 5.73 -3.59 -2.66
C GLU A 157 5.59 -5.05 -2.25
N ILE A 158 6.42 -5.90 -2.83
CA ILE A 158 6.55 -7.31 -2.46
C ILE A 158 7.76 -7.44 -1.53
N VAL A 159 7.53 -7.55 -0.22
CA VAL A 159 8.62 -7.65 0.75
C VAL A 159 8.91 -9.09 1.07
N LYS A 160 10.17 -9.47 0.84
CA LYS A 160 10.70 -10.75 1.26
C LYS A 160 11.08 -10.70 2.73
N GLY A 161 10.50 -11.61 3.52
CA GLY A 161 11.04 -12.00 4.80
C GLY A 161 12.34 -12.79 4.64
N GLU A 162 13.00 -13.09 5.75
CA GLU A 162 14.27 -13.82 5.77
C GLU A 162 14.21 -15.15 5.00
N LYS A 163 13.09 -15.87 5.12
CA LYS A 163 12.90 -17.20 4.51
C LYS A 163 12.08 -17.17 3.22
N THR A 164 11.49 -16.04 2.83
CA THR A 164 10.63 -15.94 1.66
C THR A 164 11.38 -16.35 0.39
N SER A 165 10.84 -17.34 -0.32
CA SER A 165 11.44 -17.84 -1.55
C SER A 165 11.31 -16.85 -2.71
N ASP A 166 12.31 -16.84 -3.60
CA ASP A 166 12.24 -16.08 -4.86
C ASP A 166 11.10 -16.55 -5.76
N GLY A 167 10.74 -17.83 -5.67
CA GLY A 167 9.61 -18.41 -6.40
C GLY A 167 8.29 -17.77 -5.99
N ALA A 168 8.01 -17.66 -4.68
CA ALA A 168 6.76 -17.06 -4.19
C ALA A 168 6.68 -15.57 -4.57
N ALA A 169 7.77 -14.83 -4.36
CA ALA A 169 7.83 -13.42 -4.72
C ALA A 169 7.65 -13.21 -6.23
N SER A 170 8.24 -14.07 -7.06
CA SER A 170 8.13 -13.98 -8.52
C SER A 170 6.72 -14.29 -9.03
N ALA A 171 6.02 -15.27 -8.45
CA ALA A 171 4.63 -15.54 -8.84
C ALA A 171 3.68 -14.41 -8.46
N VAL A 172 3.80 -13.86 -7.24
CA VAL A 172 3.03 -12.69 -6.85
C VAL A 172 3.34 -11.50 -7.77
N ARG A 173 4.61 -11.31 -8.15
CA ARG A 173 5.00 -10.26 -9.11
C ARG A 173 4.31 -10.46 -10.47
N GLN A 174 4.33 -11.66 -11.02
CA GLN A 174 3.69 -11.96 -12.31
C GLN A 174 2.18 -11.72 -12.26
N LEU A 175 1.53 -12.20 -11.20
CA LEU A 175 0.11 -11.95 -10.97
C LEU A 175 -0.19 -10.44 -10.92
N LEU A 176 0.54 -9.68 -10.11
CA LEU A 176 0.30 -8.24 -9.95
C LEU A 176 0.53 -7.47 -11.26
N ILE A 177 1.51 -7.87 -12.09
CA ILE A 177 1.67 -7.33 -13.45
C ILE A 177 0.42 -7.62 -14.28
N ALA A 178 -0.11 -8.85 -14.25
CA ALA A 178 -1.34 -9.22 -14.95
C ALA A 178 -2.58 -8.45 -14.44
N CYS A 179 -2.59 -8.07 -13.16
CA CYS A 179 -3.59 -7.17 -12.56
C CYS A 179 -3.43 -5.68 -12.96
N GLY A 180 -2.44 -5.33 -13.80
CA GLY A 180 -2.16 -3.94 -14.18
C GLY A 180 -1.45 -3.12 -13.10
N LYS A 181 -0.80 -3.78 -12.13
CA LYS A 181 0.03 -3.12 -11.11
C LYS A 181 1.49 -3.04 -11.53
N THR A 182 2.25 -2.22 -10.80
CA THR A 182 3.70 -2.06 -10.93
C THR A 182 4.36 -2.62 -9.68
N PRO A 183 4.54 -3.95 -9.58
CA PRO A 183 5.13 -4.56 -8.39
C PRO A 183 6.64 -4.32 -8.32
N VAL A 184 7.13 -3.98 -7.13
CA VAL A 184 8.56 -3.86 -6.83
C VAL A 184 8.97 -4.89 -5.78
N ILE A 185 10.19 -5.43 -5.89
CA ILE A 185 10.70 -6.44 -4.96
C ILE A 185 11.55 -5.76 -3.89
N VAL A 186 11.11 -5.82 -2.64
CA VAL A 186 11.89 -5.39 -1.48
C VAL A 186 12.66 -6.61 -0.96
N LYS A 187 13.96 -6.64 -1.26
CA LYS A 187 14.82 -7.81 -1.04
C LYS A 187 15.10 -8.11 0.43
N LYS A 188 14.97 -7.12 1.31
CA LYS A 188 15.28 -7.23 2.74
C LYS A 188 14.13 -6.65 3.56
N ASP A 189 13.65 -7.45 4.49
CA ASP A 189 12.66 -7.03 5.48
C ASP A 189 13.27 -5.99 6.42
N ARG A 190 12.87 -4.74 6.25
CA ARG A 190 13.29 -3.60 7.06
C ARG A 190 12.06 -2.76 7.40
N PRO A 191 11.99 -2.16 8.61
CA PRO A 191 10.92 -1.24 8.95
C PRO A 191 10.76 -0.14 7.90
N GLY A 192 9.51 0.07 7.48
CA GLY A 192 9.13 1.04 6.45
C GLY A 192 9.38 0.60 4.99
N GLN A 193 9.85 -0.63 4.74
CA GLN A 193 9.98 -1.19 3.39
C GLN A 193 10.82 -0.28 2.48
N LEU A 194 10.41 0.02 1.23
CA LEU A 194 11.05 1.06 0.41
C LEU A 194 10.30 2.38 0.51
N GLY A 195 9.00 2.37 0.20
CA GLY A 195 8.24 3.60 0.03
C GLY A 195 8.06 4.37 1.34
N ASN A 196 7.69 3.69 2.43
CA ASN A 196 7.53 4.35 3.73
C ASN A 196 8.87 4.87 4.29
N ARG A 197 10.02 4.25 3.97
CA ARG A 197 11.34 4.81 4.36
C ARG A 197 11.60 6.15 3.68
N LEU A 198 11.38 6.23 2.37
CA LEU A 198 11.53 7.48 1.61
C LEU A 198 10.53 8.54 2.10
N GLN A 199 9.28 8.13 2.30
CA GLN A 199 8.21 9.03 2.76
C GLN A 199 8.48 9.57 4.17
N MET A 200 8.90 8.72 5.12
CA MET A 200 9.16 9.16 6.48
C MET A 200 10.41 10.03 6.60
N ALA A 201 11.42 9.85 5.74
CA ALA A 201 12.54 10.79 5.66
C ALA A 201 12.07 12.20 5.27
N LEU A 202 11.21 12.30 4.25
CA LEU A 202 10.64 13.59 3.82
C LEU A 202 9.69 14.19 4.87
N VAL A 203 8.81 13.39 5.47
CA VAL A 203 7.89 13.86 6.52
C VAL A 203 8.65 14.36 7.74
N ARG A 204 9.71 13.66 8.14
CA ARG A 204 10.55 14.05 9.28
C ARG A 204 11.17 15.43 9.05
N GLU A 205 11.74 15.64 7.87
CA GLU A 205 12.36 16.93 7.52
C GLU A 205 11.33 18.04 7.37
N ALA A 206 10.23 17.78 6.67
CA ALA A 206 9.14 18.76 6.50
C ALA A 206 8.58 19.24 7.86
N ALA A 207 8.40 18.33 8.81
CA ALA A 207 7.97 18.69 10.15
C ALA A 207 9.02 19.51 10.90
N ASN A 208 10.31 19.24 10.70
CA ASN A 208 11.38 20.01 11.31
C ASN A 208 11.47 21.45 10.76
N ILE A 209 11.36 21.61 9.43
CA ILE A 209 11.33 22.92 8.76
C ILE A 209 10.25 23.83 9.36
N VAL A 210 9.04 23.30 9.57
CA VAL A 210 7.95 24.04 10.22
C VAL A 210 8.26 24.31 11.69
N ALA A 211 8.80 23.32 12.41
CA ALA A 211 9.11 23.44 13.84
C ALA A 211 10.15 24.53 14.13
N GLU A 212 11.13 24.70 13.24
CA GLU A 212 12.18 25.72 13.36
C GLU A 212 11.75 27.10 12.82
N GLY A 213 10.55 27.20 12.23
CA GLY A 213 10.06 28.45 11.64
C GLY A 213 10.79 28.84 10.35
N ILE A 214 11.42 27.88 9.67
CA ILE A 214 12.07 28.10 8.37
C ILE A 214 11.04 28.43 7.30
N ALA A 215 9.86 27.80 7.36
CA ALA A 215 8.75 28.05 6.45
C ALA A 215 7.39 27.68 7.07
N ASP A 216 6.33 28.31 6.57
CA ASP A 216 4.96 27.94 6.88
C ASP A 216 4.58 26.59 6.24
N VAL A 217 3.55 25.93 6.78
CA VAL A 217 3.08 24.61 6.33
C VAL A 217 2.72 24.63 4.84
N GLU A 218 2.05 25.68 4.39
CA GLU A 218 1.62 25.89 3.01
C GLU A 218 2.79 25.96 2.04
N ASP A 219 3.89 26.60 2.44
CA ASP A 219 5.08 26.75 1.60
C ASP A 219 5.84 25.43 1.48
N VAL A 220 5.98 24.69 2.59
CA VAL A 220 6.56 23.33 2.58
C VAL A 220 5.77 22.41 1.64
N ASP A 221 4.44 22.41 1.75
CA ASP A 221 3.57 21.63 0.88
C ASP A 221 3.67 22.07 -0.59
N SER A 222 3.84 23.37 -0.85
CA SER A 222 3.93 23.94 -2.20
C SER A 222 5.23 23.55 -2.89
N VAL A 223 6.36 23.55 -2.18
CA VAL A 223 7.66 23.07 -2.70
C VAL A 223 7.58 21.59 -3.06
N VAL A 224 6.92 20.76 -2.25
CA VAL A 224 6.74 19.34 -2.56
C VAL A 224 5.82 19.16 -3.78
N LYS A 225 4.66 19.83 -3.82
CA LYS A 225 3.67 19.65 -4.90
C LYS A 225 4.13 20.19 -6.24
N ASN A 226 4.82 21.33 -6.26
CA ASN A 226 5.18 22.04 -7.50
C ASN A 226 6.66 21.89 -7.89
N GLY A 227 7.51 21.43 -6.97
CA GLY A 227 8.94 21.22 -7.20
C GLY A 227 9.28 19.73 -7.31
N LEU A 228 9.84 19.17 -6.24
CA LEU A 228 10.38 17.80 -6.27
C LEU A 228 9.33 16.74 -6.58
N GLY A 229 8.11 16.85 -6.04
CA GLY A 229 7.07 15.85 -6.23
C GLY A 229 6.44 15.88 -7.63
N LEU A 230 6.34 17.05 -8.27
CA LEU A 230 5.71 17.21 -9.59
C LEU A 230 6.43 16.40 -10.68
N ARG A 231 7.76 16.34 -10.60
CA ARG A 231 8.64 15.71 -11.60
C ARG A 231 8.95 14.23 -11.33
N MET A 232 8.74 13.75 -10.11
CA MET A 232 9.00 12.35 -9.73
C MET A 232 8.23 11.30 -10.53
N PRO A 233 7.00 11.54 -11.03
CA PRO A 233 6.33 10.59 -11.91
C PRO A 233 6.98 10.44 -13.29
N ALA A 234 7.78 11.43 -13.72
CA ALA A 234 8.43 11.45 -15.04
C ALA A 234 9.83 10.82 -15.03
N TYR A 235 10.65 11.13 -14.01
CA TYR A 235 11.91 10.44 -13.73
C TYR A 235 12.03 10.13 -12.22
N GLY A 236 12.61 8.99 -11.88
CA GLY A 236 12.80 8.58 -10.48
C GLY A 236 13.82 9.44 -9.74
N ILE A 237 13.93 9.28 -8.41
CA ILE A 237 14.93 10.01 -7.60
C ILE A 237 16.35 9.72 -8.08
N LEU A 238 16.69 8.45 -8.32
CA LEU A 238 18.04 8.05 -8.74
C LEU A 238 18.31 8.44 -10.20
N GLU A 239 17.33 8.24 -11.08
CA GLU A 239 17.41 8.67 -12.49
C GLU A 239 17.62 10.18 -12.60
N HIS A 240 16.96 10.97 -11.75
CA HIS A 240 17.22 12.41 -11.68
C HIS A 240 18.66 12.73 -11.29
N MET A 241 19.26 12.00 -10.34
CA MET A 241 20.65 12.22 -9.94
C MET A 241 21.63 11.91 -11.08
N ASP A 242 21.38 10.83 -11.83
CA ASP A 242 22.19 10.49 -13.00
C ASP A 242 22.08 11.57 -14.09
N VAL A 243 20.87 12.08 -14.34
CA VAL A 243 20.65 13.16 -15.32
C VAL A 243 21.26 14.48 -14.87
N ALA A 244 21.26 14.77 -13.56
CA ALA A 244 21.83 16.01 -13.01
C ALA A 244 23.37 15.99 -12.93
N GLY A 245 23.98 14.81 -12.85
CA GLY A 245 25.41 14.63 -12.59
C GLY A 245 25.69 14.28 -11.14
N LEU A 246 26.36 13.15 -10.91
CA LEU A 246 26.66 12.66 -9.56
C LEU A 246 27.68 13.52 -8.80
N ASP A 247 28.55 14.23 -9.52
CA ASP A 247 29.49 15.22 -8.98
C ASP A 247 28.76 16.43 -8.38
N LEU A 248 27.77 16.96 -9.09
CA LEU A 248 26.88 18.00 -8.57
C LEU A 248 26.04 17.47 -7.40
N ALA A 249 25.50 16.26 -7.54
CA ALA A 249 24.69 15.63 -6.50
C ALA A 249 25.47 15.48 -5.18
N ILE A 250 26.71 14.99 -5.23
CA ILE A 250 27.58 14.88 -4.04
C ILE A 250 27.88 16.25 -3.46
N SER A 251 28.22 17.24 -4.31
CA SER A 251 28.54 18.60 -3.86
C SER A 251 27.38 19.21 -3.05
N VAL A 252 26.13 18.99 -3.47
CA VAL A 252 24.95 19.45 -2.74
C VAL A 252 24.67 18.59 -1.51
N LEU A 253 24.71 17.27 -1.67
CA LEU A 253 24.38 16.33 -0.61
C LEU A 253 25.29 16.53 0.61
N GLU A 254 26.61 16.71 0.42
CA GLU A 254 27.57 16.81 1.51
C GLU A 254 27.38 18.01 2.44
N TYR A 255 26.88 19.15 1.94
CA TYR A 255 26.60 20.30 2.80
C TYR A 255 25.18 20.24 3.38
N VAL A 256 24.17 19.83 2.60
CA VAL A 256 22.77 19.80 3.07
C VAL A 256 22.58 18.76 4.18
N VAL A 257 23.12 17.55 4.02
CA VAL A 257 22.90 16.46 5.00
C VAL A 257 23.48 16.73 6.38
N ARG A 258 24.40 17.70 6.51
CA ARG A 258 24.95 18.12 7.80
C ARG A 258 23.95 18.91 8.64
N ASP A 259 22.99 19.55 7.98
CA ASP A 259 21.98 20.42 8.60
C ASP A 259 20.59 19.76 8.67
N LEU A 260 20.36 18.67 7.93
CA LEU A 260 19.10 17.91 7.99
C LEU A 260 18.83 17.36 9.39
N TYR A 261 17.55 17.36 9.77
CA TYR A 261 17.11 16.71 10.99
C TYR A 261 17.37 15.20 10.92
N ASN A 262 18.19 14.69 11.84
CA ASN A 262 18.72 13.32 11.78
C ASN A 262 18.44 12.46 13.02
N GLU A 263 17.68 12.96 13.99
CA GLU A 263 17.34 12.22 15.20
C GLU A 263 16.54 10.93 14.89
N PRO A 264 16.79 9.82 15.62
CA PRO A 264 16.13 8.53 15.41
C PRO A 264 14.71 8.48 16.01
N ARG A 265 14.02 9.61 16.03
CA ARG A 265 12.69 9.78 16.62
C ARG A 265 11.90 10.87 15.90
N ALA A 266 10.58 10.79 15.95
CA ALA A 266 9.71 11.87 15.49
C ALA A 266 10.07 13.20 16.19
N PRO A 267 10.12 14.32 15.44
CA PRO A 267 10.33 15.66 15.99
C PRO A 267 9.43 15.95 17.19
N GLU A 268 9.97 16.65 18.20
CA GLU A 268 9.22 17.00 19.41
C GLU A 268 7.97 17.83 19.09
N TYR A 269 8.05 18.66 18.04
CA TYR A 269 6.92 19.40 17.49
C TYR A 269 5.70 18.51 17.18
N LEU A 270 5.90 17.37 16.50
CA LEU A 270 4.82 16.42 16.22
C LEU A 270 4.28 15.77 17.50
N ARG A 271 5.14 15.48 18.47
CA ARG A 271 4.72 14.89 19.75
C ARG A 271 3.84 15.87 20.52
N GLU A 272 4.22 17.15 20.53
CA GLU A 272 3.47 18.19 21.21
C GLU A 272 2.09 18.42 20.56
N MET A 273 2.00 18.44 19.23
CA MET A 273 0.71 18.45 18.53
C MET A 273 -0.20 17.30 18.99
N VAL A 274 0.35 16.09 19.12
CA VAL A 274 -0.42 14.93 19.60
C VAL A 274 -0.86 15.12 21.05
N ARG A 275 0.01 15.64 21.94
CA ARG A 275 -0.35 15.90 23.35
C ARG A 275 -1.50 16.91 23.48
N ARG A 276 -1.56 17.91 22.60
CA ARG A 276 -2.66 18.90 22.54
C ARG A 276 -3.95 18.38 21.90
N GLY A 277 -3.94 17.19 21.32
CA GLY A 277 -5.09 16.65 20.59
C GLY A 277 -5.22 17.16 19.14
N ASP A 278 -4.18 17.78 18.59
CA ASP A 278 -4.10 18.26 17.20
C ASP A 278 -3.83 17.07 16.24
N LEU A 279 -4.74 16.09 16.18
CA LEU A 279 -4.58 14.82 15.48
C LEU A 279 -4.94 14.86 13.97
N GLY A 280 -5.06 16.05 13.40
CA GLY A 280 -5.43 16.30 12.01
C GLY A 280 -6.94 16.44 11.80
N ALA A 281 -7.38 16.15 10.57
CA ALA A 281 -8.77 16.36 10.16
C ALA A 281 -9.82 15.72 11.07
N LYS A 282 -9.51 14.57 11.68
CA LYS A 282 -10.44 13.84 12.57
C LYS A 282 -10.75 14.58 13.88
N THR A 283 -9.91 15.53 14.29
CA THR A 283 -10.11 16.38 15.48
C THR A 283 -10.27 17.85 15.10
N GLY A 284 -10.45 18.18 13.81
CA GLY A 284 -10.59 19.56 13.35
C GLY A 284 -9.30 20.38 13.32
N ARG A 285 -8.18 19.85 13.81
CA ARG A 285 -6.90 20.59 13.86
C ARG A 285 -5.70 19.65 13.77
N GLY A 286 -4.68 20.06 13.02
CA GLY A 286 -3.35 19.44 12.92
C GLY A 286 -2.35 20.48 12.46
N PHE A 287 -1.58 20.18 11.40
CA PHE A 287 -0.78 21.19 10.71
C PHE A 287 -1.64 22.31 10.10
N TYR A 288 -2.87 21.97 9.74
CA TYR A 288 -3.86 22.91 9.23
C TYR A 288 -5.04 23.01 10.20
N ASP A 289 -5.75 24.12 10.12
CA ASP A 289 -7.12 24.23 10.61
C ASP A 289 -8.07 23.47 9.65
N TRP A 290 -8.74 22.44 10.16
CA TRP A 290 -9.69 21.63 9.40
C TRP A 290 -11.14 22.05 9.63
N SER A 291 -11.40 23.12 10.39
CA SER A 291 -12.71 23.77 10.43
C SER A 291 -13.01 24.52 9.12
N SER A 292 -11.97 24.91 8.39
CA SER A 292 -12.04 25.63 7.11
C SER A 292 -11.64 24.77 5.90
N LYS A 293 -11.26 23.51 6.10
CA LYS A 293 -10.81 22.58 5.04
C LYS A 293 -11.56 21.25 5.10
N SER A 294 -11.93 20.70 3.94
CA SER A 294 -12.56 19.39 3.85
C SER A 294 -11.56 18.28 3.54
N ALA A 295 -11.51 17.26 4.40
CA ALA A 295 -10.70 16.07 4.15
C ALA A 295 -11.20 15.25 2.96
N ASP A 296 -12.51 15.30 2.68
CA ASP A 296 -13.10 14.65 1.51
C ASP A 296 -12.71 15.36 0.23
N GLU A 297 -12.67 16.70 0.20
CA GLU A 297 -12.19 17.45 -0.96
C GLU A 297 -10.71 17.19 -1.24
N VAL A 298 -9.87 17.08 -0.20
CA VAL A 298 -8.45 16.72 -0.36
C VAL A 298 -8.31 15.32 -0.96
N ARG A 299 -9.09 14.34 -0.51
CA ARG A 299 -9.10 12.99 -1.08
C ARG A 299 -9.62 12.98 -2.52
N ALA A 300 -10.70 13.69 -2.81
CA ALA A 300 -11.27 13.81 -4.15
C ALA A 300 -10.27 14.44 -5.13
N ARG A 301 -9.57 15.51 -4.72
CA ARG A 301 -8.51 16.13 -5.53
C ARG A 301 -7.36 15.16 -5.81
N ARG A 302 -6.91 14.40 -4.79
CA ARG A 302 -5.90 13.35 -4.98
C ARG A 302 -6.37 12.33 -6.00
N ASP A 303 -7.59 11.81 -5.85
CA ASP A 303 -8.11 10.74 -6.69
C ASP A 303 -8.32 11.21 -8.14
N ALA A 304 -8.79 12.45 -8.36
CA ALA A 304 -8.89 13.06 -9.67
C ALA A 304 -7.51 13.21 -10.35
N PHE A 305 -6.50 13.67 -9.62
CA PHE A 305 -5.13 13.75 -10.12
C PHE A 305 -4.58 12.36 -10.51
N LEU A 306 -4.79 11.35 -9.65
CA LEU A 306 -4.38 9.98 -9.94
C LEU A 306 -5.05 9.43 -11.19
N VAL A 307 -6.36 9.66 -11.37
CA VAL A 307 -7.10 9.26 -12.57
C VAL A 307 -6.45 9.86 -13.83
N GLU A 308 -6.17 11.15 -13.85
CA GLU A 308 -5.56 11.80 -15.02
C GLU A 308 -4.17 11.26 -15.33
N VAL A 309 -3.34 11.03 -14.31
CA VAL A 309 -2.02 10.39 -14.48
C VAL A 309 -2.16 8.98 -15.04
N LEU A 310 -3.11 8.19 -14.56
CA LEU A 310 -3.33 6.82 -15.03
C LEU A 310 -3.87 6.79 -16.47
N ARG A 311 -4.74 7.73 -16.84
CA ARG A 311 -5.19 7.91 -18.22
C ARG A 311 -4.04 8.28 -19.13
N TRP A 312 -3.18 9.21 -18.70
CA TRP A 312 -1.99 9.60 -19.45
C TRP A 312 -1.05 8.39 -19.69
N ARG A 313 -0.79 7.56 -18.68
CA ARG A 313 0.05 6.35 -18.81
C ARG A 313 -0.50 5.27 -19.74
N LYS A 314 -1.78 5.33 -20.09
CA LYS A 314 -2.44 4.39 -21.01
C LYS A 314 -2.46 4.86 -22.47
N ARG A 315 -2.16 6.14 -22.71
CA ARG A 315 -2.01 6.71 -24.06
C ARG A 315 -0.66 6.32 -24.62
#